data_AF-A0A9R0R9G8-F1
#
_entry.id   AF-A0A9R0R9G8-F1
#
_cell.length_a   1.000
_cell.length_b   1.000
_cell.length_c   1.000
_cell.angle_alpha   90.00
_cell.angle_beta   90.00
_cell.angle_gamma   90.00
#
_symmetry.space_group_name_H-M   'P 1'
#
loop_
_entity.id
_entity.type
_entity.pdbx_description
1 polymer ?
#
loop_
_entity_poly.entity_id
_entity_poly.type
_entity_poly.pdbx_seq_one_letter_code
_entity_poly.pdbx_strand_id
1 'polypeptide(L)'
;MVSCAESLGVPRGSRMFRHAVSAVAYLSEEKIAAKVGYLKKTFRWSDAEVSIAVSKHPILLTRSKDFLRSRSEFLISEVELEPAYIAHRPVLLSYRLEGRLRPRTML
;
A
#
# COMPACT_ATOMS: atom_id res chain seq x y z
N MET A 1 9.97 -6.97 14.85
CA MET A 1 9.41 -7.66 13.66
C MET A 1 8.01 -8.19 13.91
N VAL A 2 7.82 -9.20 14.76
CA VAL A 2 6.49 -9.78 15.06
C VAL A 2 5.55 -8.74 15.68
N SER A 3 6.02 -8.00 16.69
CA SER A 3 5.29 -6.87 17.29
C SER A 3 4.92 -5.79 16.26
N CYS A 4 5.88 -5.39 15.42
CA CYS A 4 5.64 -4.40 14.36
C CYS A 4 4.57 -4.89 13.35
N ALA A 5 4.57 -6.17 13.01
CA ALA A 5 3.57 -6.76 12.11
C ALA A 5 2.16 -6.80 12.72
N GLU A 6 2.05 -7.00 14.04
CA GLU A 6 0.78 -6.88 14.78
C GLU A 6 0.28 -5.43 14.78
N SER A 7 1.17 -4.46 14.96
CA SER A 7 0.85 -3.03 14.90
C SER A 7 0.36 -2.56 13.52
N LEU A 8 0.60 -3.33 12.45
CA LEU A 8 0.04 -3.08 11.12
C LEU A 8 -1.44 -3.54 10.99
N GLY A 9 -2.04 -4.05 12.06
CA GLY A 9 -3.42 -4.54 12.04
C GLY A 9 -3.60 -5.89 11.35
N VAL A 10 -2.53 -6.67 11.17
CA VAL A 10 -2.58 -8.01 10.54
C VAL A 10 -2.73 -9.09 11.61
N PRO A 11 -3.82 -9.86 11.65
CA PRO A 11 -3.99 -10.92 12.64
C PRO A 11 -2.94 -12.02 12.50
N ARG A 12 -2.36 -12.48 13.62
CA ARG A 12 -1.32 -13.54 13.62
C ARG A 12 -1.75 -14.84 12.94
N GLY A 13 -3.03 -15.21 13.07
CA GLY A 13 -3.59 -16.41 12.44
C GLY A 13 -3.85 -16.28 10.93
N SER A 14 -3.64 -15.09 10.35
CA SER A 14 -3.87 -14.87 8.92
C SER A 14 -2.67 -15.33 8.09
N ARG A 15 -2.95 -15.90 6.91
CA ARG A 15 -1.93 -16.14 5.87
C ARG A 15 -1.16 -14.87 5.46
N MET A 16 -1.73 -13.69 5.71
CA MET A 16 -1.08 -12.40 5.46
C MET A 16 0.04 -12.08 6.45
N PHE A 17 0.02 -12.67 7.65
CA PHE A 17 0.96 -12.33 8.72
C PHE A 17 2.42 -12.57 8.34
N ARG A 18 2.72 -13.65 7.62
CA ARG A 18 4.09 -13.91 7.10
C ARG A 18 4.56 -12.81 6.14
N HIS A 19 3.65 -12.23 5.35
CA HIS A 19 3.96 -11.15 4.43
C HIS A 19 4.16 -9.83 5.18
N ALA A 20 3.40 -9.61 6.26
CA ALA A 20 3.61 -8.47 7.16
C ALA A 20 4.98 -8.55 7.85
N VAL A 21 5.32 -9.69 8.44
CA VAL A 21 6.63 -9.94 9.05
C VAL A 21 7.75 -9.72 8.03
N SER A 22 7.62 -10.29 6.83
CA SER A 22 8.61 -10.11 5.76
C SER A 22 8.76 -8.65 5.31
N ALA A 23 7.66 -7.90 5.21
CA ALA A 23 7.69 -6.50 4.79
C ALA A 23 8.38 -5.58 5.81
N VAL A 24 8.29 -5.89 7.10
CA VAL A 24 8.91 -5.10 8.17
C VAL A 24 10.25 -5.66 8.65
N ALA A 25 10.69 -6.82 8.13
CA ALA A 25 11.84 -7.55 8.67
C ALA A 25 13.13 -6.72 8.72
N TYR A 26 13.30 -5.82 7.75
CA TYR A 26 14.50 -5.00 7.57
C TYR A 26 14.23 -3.50 7.76
N LEU A 27 13.09 -3.12 8.34
CA LEU A 27 12.70 -1.74 8.56
C LEU A 27 12.72 -1.41 10.06
N SER A 28 13.29 -0.26 10.42
CA SER A 28 13.09 0.32 11.75
C SER A 28 11.68 0.90 11.86
N GLU A 29 11.18 1.07 13.09
CA GLU A 29 9.86 1.68 13.33
C GLU A 29 9.77 3.08 12.73
N GLU A 30 10.84 3.87 12.81
CA GLU A 30 10.94 5.19 12.17
C GLU A 30 10.79 5.10 10.64
N LYS A 31 11.43 4.11 9.99
CA LYS A 31 11.29 3.88 8.55
C LYS A 31 9.87 3.48 8.18
N ILE A 32 9.23 2.66 9.02
CA ILE A 32 7.82 2.26 8.84
C ILE A 32 6.91 3.49 8.96
N ALA A 33 7.05 4.29 10.03
CA ALA A 33 6.27 5.49 10.25
C ALA A 33 6.45 6.51 9.11
N ALA A 34 7.70 6.76 8.69
CA ALA A 34 7.99 7.63 7.56
C ALA A 34 7.37 7.11 6.26
N LYS A 35 7.34 5.79 6.05
CA LYS A 35 6.72 5.16 4.87
C LYS A 35 5.20 5.27 4.90
N VAL A 36 4.57 5.06 6.05
CA VAL A 36 3.13 5.23 6.26
C VAL A 36 2.73 6.70 6.03
N GLY A 37 3.47 7.65 6.61
CA GLY A 37 3.24 9.08 6.38
C GLY A 37 3.36 9.47 4.90
N TYR A 38 4.34 8.88 4.20
CA TYR A 38 4.47 9.05 2.76
C TYR A 38 3.26 8.50 1.99
N LEU A 39 2.79 7.28 2.31
CA LEU A 39 1.59 6.69 1.70
C LEU A 39 0.35 7.57 1.89
N LYS A 40 0.12 8.07 3.12
CA LYS A 40 -0.98 9.00 3.41
C LYS A 40 -0.95 10.21 2.50
N LYS A 41 0.20 10.88 2.40
CA LYS A 41 0.36 12.08 1.56
C LYS A 41 0.16 11.77 0.07
N THR A 42 0.77 10.70 -0.41
CA THR A 42 0.77 10.33 -1.84
C THR A 42 -0.62 9.90 -2.32
N PHE A 43 -1.35 9.13 -1.53
CA PHE A 43 -2.68 8.62 -1.90
C PHE A 43 -3.84 9.43 -1.32
N ARG A 44 -3.55 10.50 -0.57
CA ARG A 44 -4.55 11.32 0.15
C ARG A 44 -5.40 10.51 1.13
N TRP A 45 -4.79 9.50 1.75
CA TRP A 45 -5.45 8.64 2.72
C TRP A 45 -5.45 9.23 4.13
N SER A 46 -6.58 9.07 4.81
CA SER A 46 -6.74 9.16 6.25
C SER A 46 -5.96 8.04 6.98
N ASP A 47 -5.85 8.16 8.31
CA ASP A 47 -5.25 7.12 9.15
C ASP A 47 -5.98 5.78 9.06
N ALA A 48 -7.31 5.79 8.95
CA ALA A 48 -8.11 4.59 8.77
C ALA A 48 -7.82 3.91 7.43
N GLU A 49 -7.81 4.68 6.34
CA GLU A 49 -7.58 4.16 4.99
C GLU A 49 -6.17 3.58 4.82
N VAL A 50 -5.12 4.26 5.30
CA VAL A 50 -3.77 3.72 5.21
C VAL A 50 -3.61 2.44 6.05
N SER A 51 -4.30 2.36 7.20
CA SER A 51 -4.32 1.15 8.03
C SER A 51 -4.99 -0.02 7.30
N ILE A 52 -6.13 0.21 6.64
CA ILE A 52 -6.81 -0.79 5.81
C ILE A 52 -5.89 -1.25 4.66
N ALA A 53 -5.23 -0.31 3.98
CA ALA A 53 -4.36 -0.62 2.84
C ALA A 53 -3.14 -1.45 3.26
N VAL A 54 -2.46 -1.05 4.34
CA VAL A 54 -1.24 -1.71 4.83
C VAL A 54 -1.55 -3.06 5.45
N SER A 55 -2.66 -3.21 6.18
CA SER A 55 -3.08 -4.50 6.74
C SER A 55 -3.40 -5.54 5.65
N LYS A 56 -4.07 -5.12 4.57
CA LYS A 56 -4.39 -5.99 3.43
C LYS A 56 -3.21 -6.22 2.48
N HIS A 57 -2.25 -5.30 2.42
CA HIS A 57 -1.13 -5.39 1.49
C HIS A 57 0.16 -4.80 2.08
N PRO A 58 0.79 -5.47 3.06
CA PRO A 58 1.94 -4.92 3.79
C PRO A 58 3.18 -4.71 2.92
N ILE A 59 3.26 -5.37 1.76
CA ILE A 59 4.34 -5.17 0.77
C ILE A 59 4.37 -3.74 0.21
N LEU A 60 3.33 -2.91 0.41
CA LEU A 60 3.40 -1.47 0.10
C LEU A 60 4.55 -0.78 0.82
N LEU A 61 4.93 -1.26 2.02
CA LEU A 61 6.02 -0.70 2.80
C LEU A 61 7.39 -0.91 2.13
N THR A 62 7.52 -1.93 1.27
CA THR A 62 8.79 -2.26 0.60
C THR A 62 8.93 -1.64 -0.79
N ARG A 63 7.86 -1.08 -1.37
CA ARG A 63 7.89 -0.45 -2.70
C ARG A 63 8.71 0.83 -2.70
N SER A 64 9.35 1.19 -3.81
CA SER A 64 10.05 2.48 -3.94
C SER A 64 9.05 3.65 -3.90
N LYS A 65 9.53 4.86 -3.54
CA LYS A 65 8.69 6.07 -3.54
C LYS A 65 8.22 6.42 -4.96
N ASP A 66 9.10 6.31 -5.95
CA ASP A 66 8.77 6.63 -7.34
C ASP A 66 7.71 5.70 -7.91
N PHE A 67 7.78 4.40 -7.58
CA PHE A 67 6.74 3.45 -7.94
C PHE A 67 5.39 3.87 -7.36
N LEU A 68 5.34 4.17 -6.06
CA LEU A 68 4.09 4.56 -5.39
C LEU A 68 3.52 5.88 -5.95
N ARG A 69 4.37 6.86 -6.24
CA ARG A 69 3.98 8.14 -6.84
C ARG A 69 3.37 7.94 -8.24
N SER A 70 4.05 7.19 -9.09
CA SER A 70 3.54 6.90 -10.44
C SER A 70 2.20 6.15 -10.39
N ARG A 71 2.04 5.23 -9.42
CA ARG A 71 0.76 4.54 -9.20
C ARG A 71 -0.35 5.47 -8.71
N SER A 72 -0.04 6.42 -7.82
CA SER A 72 -1.05 7.39 -7.35
C SER A 72 -1.47 8.34 -8.46
N GLU A 73 -0.52 8.87 -9.23
CA GLU A 73 -0.82 9.77 -10.35
C GLU A 73 -1.72 9.09 -11.38
N PHE A 74 -1.39 7.86 -11.78
CA PHE A 74 -2.23 7.12 -12.71
C PHE A 74 -3.63 6.84 -12.14
N LEU A 75 -3.73 6.26 -10.95
CA LEU A 75 -5.04 5.82 -10.44
C LEU A 75 -5.94 6.98 -10.01
N ILE A 76 -5.38 8.04 -9.43
CA ILE A 76 -6.16 9.16 -8.88
C ILE A 76 -6.34 10.27 -9.92
N SER A 77 -5.32 10.57 -10.72
CA SER A 77 -5.40 11.69 -11.68
C SER A 77 -5.84 11.25 -13.08
N GLU A 78 -5.41 10.08 -13.57
CA GLU A 78 -5.78 9.63 -14.92
C GLU A 78 -7.07 8.77 -14.92
N VAL A 79 -7.22 7.86 -13.96
CA VAL A 79 -8.38 6.96 -13.85
C VAL A 79 -9.44 7.50 -12.87
N GLU A 80 -9.15 8.61 -12.18
CA GLU A 80 -10.08 9.29 -11.25
C GLU A 80 -10.68 8.38 -10.17
N LEU A 81 -9.93 7.34 -9.75
CA LEU A 81 -10.38 6.47 -8.67
C LEU A 81 -10.33 7.20 -7.32
N GLU A 82 -11.41 7.03 -6.57
CA GLU A 82 -11.51 7.56 -5.22
C GLU A 82 -10.41 6.95 -4.31
N PRO A 83 -9.66 7.78 -3.55
CA PRO A 83 -8.66 7.30 -2.60
C PRO A 83 -9.15 6.18 -1.67
N ALA A 84 -10.36 6.33 -1.12
CA ALA A 84 -11.00 5.34 -0.26
C ALA A 84 -11.16 3.98 -0.97
N TYR A 85 -11.57 4.00 -2.23
CA TYR A 85 -11.71 2.79 -3.04
C TYR A 85 -10.36 2.08 -3.22
N ILE A 86 -9.28 2.83 -3.49
CA ILE A 86 -7.93 2.28 -3.63
C ILE A 86 -7.45 1.68 -2.29
N ALA A 87 -7.70 2.35 -1.17
CA ALA A 87 -7.32 1.86 0.17
C ALA A 87 -7.96 0.51 0.50
N HIS A 88 -9.21 0.29 0.08
CA HIS A 88 -9.91 -0.97 0.28
C HIS A 88 -9.44 -2.08 -0.68
N ARG A 89 -8.81 -1.72 -1.80
CA ARG A 89 -8.28 -2.62 -2.85
C ARG A 89 -6.80 -2.34 -3.17
N PRO A 90 -5.89 -2.43 -2.19
CA PRO A 90 -4.49 -2.05 -2.37
C PRO A 90 -3.72 -2.94 -3.34
N VAL A 91 -4.27 -4.10 -3.72
CA VAL A 91 -3.74 -4.98 -4.78
C VAL A 91 -3.66 -4.27 -6.14
N LEU A 92 -4.50 -3.25 -6.37
CA LEU A 92 -4.43 -2.41 -7.57
C LEU A 92 -3.04 -1.75 -7.70
N LEU A 93 -2.37 -1.48 -6.59
CA LEU A 93 -1.04 -0.87 -6.58
C LEU A 93 0.06 -1.84 -7.00
N SER A 94 -0.18 -3.16 -7.01
CA SER A 94 0.81 -4.18 -7.38
C SER A 94 0.89 -4.44 -8.89
N TYR A 95 -0.13 -4.04 -9.67
CA TYR A 95 -0.16 -4.27 -11.11
C TYR A 95 0.79 -3.32 -11.85
N ARG A 96 1.50 -3.86 -12.86
CA ARG A 96 2.36 -3.06 -13.75
C ARG A 96 1.48 -2.14 -14.62
N LEU A 97 1.90 -0.88 -14.75
CA LEU A 97 1.26 0.12 -15.61
C LEU A 97 1.31 -0.31 -17.08
N GLU A 98 2.49 -0.68 -17.54
CA GLU A 98 2.71 -1.29 -18.86
C GLU A 98 2.17 -2.72 -18.89
N GLY A 99 1.21 -2.97 -19.78
CA GLY A 99 0.69 -4.29 -20.13
C GLY A 99 -0.55 -4.76 -19.36
N ARG A 100 -0.93 -4.18 -18.21
CA ARG A 100 -2.13 -4.63 -17.47
C ARG A 100 -3.14 -3.56 -17.07
N LEU A 101 -2.71 -2.37 -16.69
CA LEU A 101 -3.65 -1.34 -16.23
C LEU A 101 -4.06 -0.36 -17.32
N ARG A 102 -3.11 0.27 -18.02
CA ARG A 102 -3.44 1.13 -19.18
C ARG A 102 -4.31 0.43 -20.23
N PRO A 103 -4.07 -0.84 -20.61
CA PRO A 103 -4.91 -1.51 -21.60
C PRO A 103 -6.34 -1.82 -21.13
N ARG A 104 -6.61 -1.79 -19.81
CA ARG A 104 -7.91 -2.21 -19.24
C ARG A 104 -8.78 -1.07 -18.74
N THR A 105 -8.18 0.11 -18.52
CA THR A 105 -8.90 1.30 -18.04
C THR A 105 -9.19 2.31 -19.15
N MET A 106 -8.73 2.08 -20.39
CA MET A 106 -8.98 2.95 -21.56
C MET A 106 -9.97 2.32 -22.57
N LEU A 107 -11.10 1.79 -22.07
CA LEU A 107 -12.28 1.46 -22.87
C LEU A 107 -13.47 2.23 -22.29
#